data_AF-A0A2D6SQK4-F1
#
_entry.id   AF-A0A2D6SQK4-F1
#
_cell.length_a   1.000
_cell.length_b   1.000
_cell.length_c   1.000
_cell.angle_alpha   90.00
_cell.angle_beta   90.00
_cell.angle_gamma   90.00
#
_symmetry.space_group_name_H-M   'P 1'
#
loop_
_entity.id
_entity.type
_entity.pdbx_description
1 polymer ?
#
loop_
_entity_poly.entity_id
_entity_poly.type
_entity_poly.pdbx_seq_one_letter_code
_entity_poly.pdbx_strand_id
1 'polypeptide(L)'
;MYTTFTKPYMTVTKILERNNIKTDKMFFIDCATPVAGRTEMHGTSKSLFCQPQSLTNISIAIGHALESIPKGNDKVLILDSLTTLMLYNSEKNVIQFIHSLSGKARAWNVKSIIYSVVEDTDKKTISEISQFCDTCIRIKE
;
A
#
# COMPACT_ATOMS: atom_id res chain seq x y z
N MET A 1 -8.24 3.81 1.24
CA MET A 1 -6.83 4.26 1.31
C MET A 1 -5.98 3.40 0.38
N TYR A 2 -5.05 4.02 -0.32
CA TYR A 2 -4.20 3.36 -1.32
C TYR A 2 -2.73 3.70 -1.06
N THR A 3 -1.90 2.69 -0.81
CA THR A 3 -0.46 2.85 -0.63
C THR A 3 0.23 2.40 -1.91
N THR A 4 0.90 3.32 -2.59
CA THR A 4 1.56 3.03 -3.87
C THR A 4 3.08 3.20 -3.78
N PHE A 5 3.79 2.21 -4.30
CA PHE A 5 5.23 2.10 -4.47
C PHE A 5 5.61 2.10 -5.95
N THR A 6 4.65 1.86 -6.85
CA THR A 6 4.87 1.66 -8.29
C THR A 6 4.65 2.92 -9.12
N LYS A 7 3.59 3.68 -8.86
CA LYS A 7 3.18 4.83 -9.68
C LYS A 7 2.81 6.01 -8.77
N PRO A 8 3.21 7.24 -9.12
CA PRO A 8 2.75 8.44 -8.41
C PRO A 8 1.22 8.44 -8.24
N TYR A 9 0.72 8.92 -7.10
CA TYR A 9 -0.72 8.89 -6.80
C TYR A 9 -1.57 9.62 -7.85
N MET A 10 -1.02 10.69 -8.44
CA MET A 10 -1.66 11.42 -9.54
C MET A 10 -1.86 10.53 -10.77
N THR A 11 -0.92 9.63 -11.06
CA THR A 11 -1.02 8.68 -12.16
C THR A 11 -2.09 7.63 -11.85
N VAL A 12 -2.11 7.08 -10.63
CA VAL A 12 -3.15 6.13 -10.20
C VAL A 12 -4.54 6.78 -10.26
N THR A 13 -4.67 7.99 -9.74
CA THR A 13 -5.92 8.78 -9.76
C THR A 13 -6.44 8.97 -11.18
N LYS A 14 -5.57 9.40 -12.12
CA LYS A 14 -5.94 9.55 -13.54
C LYS A 14 -6.37 8.24 -14.19
N ILE A 15 -5.74 7.11 -13.85
CA ILE A 15 -6.13 5.79 -14.37
C ILE A 15 -7.52 5.43 -13.88
N LEU A 16 -7.80 5.61 -12.58
CA LEU A 16 -9.11 5.32 -11.99
C LEU A 16 -10.21 6.20 -12.60
N GLU A 17 -9.97 7.50 -12.72
CA GLU A 17 -10.92 8.46 -13.29
C GLU A 17 -11.24 8.16 -14.76
N ARG A 18 -10.23 7.78 -15.56
CA ARG A 18 -10.42 7.33 -16.95
C ARG A 18 -11.29 6.08 -17.06
N ASN A 19 -11.32 5.26 -16.02
CA ASN A 19 -12.18 4.08 -15.91
C ASN A 19 -13.51 4.37 -15.18
N ASN A 20 -13.90 5.65 -15.05
CA ASN A 20 -15.11 6.11 -14.38
C ASN A 20 -15.21 5.72 -12.89
N ILE A 21 -14.06 5.53 -12.23
CA ILE A 21 -13.99 5.26 -10.79
C ILE A 21 -13.80 6.59 -10.05
N LYS A 22 -14.73 6.90 -9.14
CA LYS A 22 -14.66 8.12 -8.32
C LYS A 22 -13.53 8.02 -7.27
N THR A 23 -12.75 9.09 -7.13
CA THR A 23 -11.56 9.16 -6.28
C THR A 23 -11.70 10.15 -5.11
N ASP A 24 -12.89 10.72 -4.90
CA ASP A 24 -13.18 11.75 -3.88
C ASP A 24 -12.98 11.23 -2.45
N LYS A 25 -13.22 9.94 -2.21
CA LYS A 25 -13.03 9.26 -0.92
C LYS A 25 -11.69 8.53 -0.79
N MET A 26 -10.77 8.76 -1.73
CA MET A 26 -9.45 8.11 -1.72
C MET A 26 -8.41 9.02 -1.08
N PHE A 27 -7.60 8.41 -0.22
CA PHE A 27 -6.39 9.00 0.35
C PHE A 27 -5.20 8.09 0.03
N PHE A 28 -4.06 8.70 -0.27
CA PHE A 28 -2.88 8.01 -0.78
C PHE A 28 -1.69 8.11 0.16
N ILE A 29 -1.02 6.99 0.40
CA ILE A 29 0.36 6.97 0.89
C ILE A 29 1.24 6.73 -0.33
N ASP A 30 1.91 7.77 -0.83
CA ASP A 30 2.66 7.73 -2.08
C ASP A 30 4.16 7.66 -1.82
N CYS A 31 4.71 6.49 -2.12
CA CYS A 31 6.13 6.21 -2.05
C CYS A 31 6.81 6.20 -3.43
N ALA A 32 6.05 6.31 -4.51
CA ALA A 32 6.57 6.33 -5.87
C ALA A 32 7.02 7.75 -6.28
N THR A 33 6.29 8.79 -5.87
CA THR A 33 6.63 10.18 -6.18
C THR A 33 8.01 10.59 -5.64
N PRO A 34 8.40 10.27 -4.38
CA PRO A 34 9.73 10.57 -3.88
C PRO A 34 10.87 9.93 -4.68
N VAL A 35 10.67 8.69 -5.14
CA VAL A 35 11.66 7.99 -5.97
C VAL A 35 11.81 8.64 -7.34
N ALA A 36 10.74 9.19 -7.91
CA ALA A 36 10.75 9.85 -9.22
C ALA A 36 11.46 11.22 -9.23
N GLY A 37 12.12 11.63 -8.14
CA GLY A 37 12.92 12.86 -8.07
C GLY A 37 12.09 14.15 -8.08
N ARG A 38 10.79 14.08 -7.79
CA ARG A 38 9.95 15.29 -7.66
C ARG A 38 10.16 15.90 -6.27
N THR A 39 10.81 17.06 -6.26
CA THR A 39 11.34 17.77 -5.08
C THR A 39 10.30 18.53 -4.26
N GLU A 40 9.08 18.73 -4.76
CA GLU A 40 7.98 19.32 -3.99
C GLU A 40 7.32 18.25 -3.10
N MET A 41 8.03 17.87 -2.03
CA MET A 41 7.63 16.81 -1.09
C MET A 41 6.63 17.30 -0.02
N HIS A 42 5.75 18.24 -0.34
CA HIS A 42 4.68 18.61 0.58
C HIS A 42 3.46 17.72 0.29
N GLY A 43 3.02 16.98 1.32
CA GLY A 43 1.79 16.21 1.23
C GLY A 43 0.63 17.10 0.77
N THR A 44 -0.25 16.55 -0.06
CA THR A 44 -1.47 17.23 -0.50
C THR A 44 -2.63 16.84 0.40
N SER A 45 -3.78 17.51 0.23
CA SER A 45 -5.01 17.09 0.92
C SER A 45 -5.44 15.65 0.61
N LYS A 46 -4.90 15.04 -0.45
CA LYS A 46 -5.20 13.67 -0.87
C LYS A 46 -4.04 12.68 -0.70
N SER A 47 -2.84 13.13 -0.34
CA SER A 47 -1.68 12.24 -0.28
C SER A 47 -0.60 12.65 0.72
N LEU A 48 -0.02 11.66 1.40
CA LEU A 48 1.23 11.79 2.13
C LEU A 48 2.37 11.10 1.38
N PHE A 49 3.54 11.74 1.36
CA PHE A 49 4.74 11.18 0.75
C PHE A 49 5.58 10.43 1.77
N CYS A 50 6.05 9.25 1.42
CA CYS A 50 6.91 8.41 2.26
C CYS A 50 8.05 7.82 1.45
N GLN A 51 9.21 7.60 2.07
CA GLN A 51 10.29 6.87 1.40
C GLN A 51 10.00 5.36 1.47
N PRO A 52 10.15 4.60 0.36
CA PRO A 52 9.83 3.17 0.35
C PRO A 52 10.75 2.33 1.27
N GLN A 53 11.94 2.82 1.61
CA GLN A 53 12.85 2.20 2.59
C GLN A 53 12.38 2.38 4.03
N SER A 54 11.46 3.33 4.29
CA SER A 54 11.03 3.68 5.64
C SER A 54 9.71 2.99 6.02
N LEU A 55 9.77 1.66 6.17
CA LEU A 55 8.62 0.82 6.52
C LEU A 55 7.90 1.30 7.79
N THR A 56 8.65 1.80 8.77
CA THR A 56 8.09 2.39 10.00
C THR A 56 7.24 3.62 9.70
N ASN A 57 7.76 4.58 8.92
CA ASN A 57 7.03 5.80 8.59
C ASN A 57 5.79 5.50 7.75
N ILE A 58 5.89 4.54 6.82
CA ILE A 58 4.73 4.06 6.05
C ILE A 58 3.66 3.51 7.01
N SER A 59 4.04 2.66 7.97
CA SER A 59 3.10 2.08 8.95
C SER A 59 2.41 3.15 9.80
N ILE A 60 3.16 4.17 10.24
CA ILE A 60 2.63 5.29 11.02
C ILE A 60 1.67 6.13 10.18
N ALA A 61 2.05 6.48 8.94
CA ALA A 61 1.23 7.28 8.03
C ALA A 61 -0.09 6.58 7.69
N ILE A 62 -0.05 5.26 7.44
CA ILE A 62 -1.24 4.42 7.28
C ILE A 62 -2.14 4.51 8.51
N GLY A 63 -1.58 4.36 9.72
CA GLY A 63 -2.34 4.41 10.97
C GLY A 63 -3.07 5.75 11.15
N HIS A 64 -2.35 6.86 11.06
CA HIS A 64 -2.93 8.20 11.19
C HIS A 64 -3.99 8.50 10.12
N ALA A 65 -3.73 8.11 8.87
CA ALA A 65 -4.70 8.28 7.80
C ALA A 65 -5.99 7.47 8.07
N LEU A 66 -5.89 6.25 8.58
CA LEU A 66 -7.07 5.44 8.92
C LEU A 66 -7.84 5.95 10.14
N GLU A 67 -7.14 6.54 11.12
CA GLU A 67 -7.75 7.19 12.29
C GLU A 67 -8.56 8.43 11.90
N SER A 68 -8.13 9.16 10.86
CA SER A 68 -8.85 10.32 10.34
C SER A 68 -10.20 9.98 9.68
N ILE A 69 -10.41 8.71 9.32
CA ILE A 69 -11.66 8.26 8.69
C ILE A 69 -12.74 8.10 9.78
N PRO A 70 -13.91 8.76 9.62
CA PRO A 70 -15.02 8.66 10.58
C PRO A 70 -15.38 7.22 10.95
N LYS A 71 -15.71 7.02 12.23
CA LYS A 71 -16.20 5.72 12.72
C LYS A 71 -17.49 5.35 12.00
N GLY A 72 -17.67 4.05 11.75
CA GLY A 72 -18.84 3.52 11.04
C GLY A 72 -18.72 3.46 9.51
N ASN A 73 -17.73 4.13 8.92
CA ASN A 73 -17.43 3.98 7.49
C ASN A 73 -16.60 2.72 7.23
N ASP A 74 -16.91 2.04 6.13
CA ASP A 74 -16.08 0.94 5.63
C ASP A 74 -14.69 1.46 5.22
N LYS A 75 -13.66 0.77 5.70
CA LYS A 75 -12.26 1.10 5.44
C LYS A 75 -11.62 0.00 4.60
N VAL A 76 -11.00 0.42 3.50
CA VAL A 76 -10.20 -0.46 2.63
C VAL A 76 -8.78 0.09 2.52
N LEU A 77 -7.79 -0.77 2.69
CA LEU A 77 -6.37 -0.49 2.47
C LEU A 77 -5.89 -1.30 1.27
N ILE A 78 -5.32 -0.63 0.27
CA ILE A 78 -4.65 -1.29 -0.86
C ILE A 78 -3.15 -1.05 -0.75
N LEU A 79 -2.35 -2.10 -0.91
CA LEU A 79 -0.88 -2.06 -0.96
C LEU A 79 -0.40 -2.48 -2.36
N ASP A 80 0.16 -1.52 -3.08
CA ASP A 80 0.55 -1.59 -4.50
C ASP A 80 2.04 -1.23 -4.68
N SER A 81 2.93 -2.12 -5.05
CA SER A 81 2.82 -3.57 -4.97
C SER A 81 3.88 -4.09 -4.01
N LEU A 82 3.67 -5.30 -3.52
CA LEU A 82 4.64 -5.98 -2.68
C LEU A 82 5.98 -6.17 -3.42
N THR A 83 5.95 -6.60 -4.68
CA THR A 83 7.14 -6.75 -5.54
C THR A 83 7.99 -5.50 -5.56
N THR A 84 7.38 -4.33 -5.73
CA THR A 84 8.11 -3.07 -5.76
C THR A 84 8.66 -2.68 -4.40
N LEU A 85 7.95 -2.97 -3.31
CA LEU A 85 8.44 -2.72 -1.96
C LEU A 85 9.72 -3.53 -1.64
N MET A 86 9.82 -4.75 -2.17
CA MET A 86 11.00 -5.63 -2.04
C MET A 86 12.22 -5.13 -2.81
N LEU A 87 12.07 -4.24 -3.80
CA LEU A 87 13.23 -3.62 -4.46
C LEU A 87 14.00 -2.67 -3.53
N TYR A 88 13.35 -2.17 -2.48
CA TYR A 88 13.91 -1.18 -1.56
C TYR A 88 14.24 -1.75 -0.18
N ASN A 89 13.83 -2.99 0.11
CA ASN A 89 13.89 -3.60 1.43
C ASN A 89 14.24 -5.07 1.32
N SER A 90 14.93 -5.63 2.32
CA SER A 90 15.13 -7.08 2.37
C SER A 90 13.80 -7.83 2.52
N GLU A 91 13.72 -9.03 1.95
CA GLU A 91 12.52 -9.89 2.04
C GLU A 91 12.07 -10.07 3.50
N LYS A 92 13.02 -10.34 4.41
CA LYS A 92 12.77 -10.44 5.85
C LYS A 92 12.07 -9.22 6.42
N ASN A 93 12.51 -8.01 6.06
CA ASN A 93 11.92 -6.77 6.55
C ASN A 93 10.50 -6.58 5.99
N VAL A 94 10.28 -6.93 4.73
CA VAL A 94 8.95 -6.88 4.11
C VAL A 94 8.00 -7.89 4.76
N ILE A 95 8.43 -9.13 4.99
CA ILE A 95 7.63 -10.16 5.70
C ILE A 95 7.22 -9.66 7.08
N GLN A 96 8.16 -9.11 7.86
CA GLN A 96 7.87 -8.57 9.20
C GLN A 96 6.91 -7.37 9.15
N PHE A 97 7.09 -6.49 8.16
CA PHE A 97 6.20 -5.35 7.94
C PHE A 97 4.78 -5.80 7.60
N ILE A 98 4.61 -6.73 6.67
CA ILE A 98 3.28 -7.25 6.29
C ILE A 98 2.64 -8.00 7.46
N HIS A 99 3.40 -8.80 8.21
CA HIS A 99 2.90 -9.45 9.43
C HIS A 99 2.37 -8.41 10.43
N SER A 100 3.17 -7.40 10.77
CA SER A 100 2.77 -6.32 11.68
C SER A 100 1.55 -5.56 11.17
N LEU A 101 1.55 -5.19 9.89
CA LEU A 101 0.48 -4.44 9.26
C LEU A 101 -0.83 -5.24 9.20
N SER A 102 -0.76 -6.55 8.97
CA SER A 102 -1.93 -7.43 8.99
C SER A 102 -2.59 -7.48 10.37
N GLY A 103 -1.80 -7.51 11.45
CA GLY A 103 -2.31 -7.44 12.81
C GLY A 103 -2.98 -6.09 13.10
N LYS A 104 -2.35 -4.99 12.69
CA LYS A 104 -2.90 -3.64 12.83
C LYS A 104 -4.19 -3.45 12.03
N ALA A 105 -4.24 -3.93 10.79
CA ALA A 105 -5.42 -3.85 9.94
C ALA A 105 -6.65 -4.52 10.58
N ARG A 106 -6.45 -5.69 11.20
CA ARG A 106 -7.49 -6.38 11.98
C ARG A 106 -7.96 -5.54 13.17
N ALA A 107 -7.02 -4.99 13.96
CA ALA A 107 -7.34 -4.12 15.10
C ALA A 107 -8.08 -2.83 14.69
N TRP A 108 -7.78 -2.30 13.50
CA TRP A 108 -8.44 -1.12 12.94
C TRP A 108 -9.74 -1.43 12.18
N ASN A 109 -10.15 -2.70 12.10
CA ASN A 109 -11.29 -3.17 11.32
C ASN A 109 -11.24 -2.70 9.85
N VAL A 110 -10.09 -2.89 9.21
CA VAL A 110 -9.83 -2.47 7.81
C VAL A 110 -9.62 -3.68 6.93
N LYS A 111 -10.40 -3.78 5.84
CA LYS A 111 -10.17 -4.78 4.80
C LYS A 111 -8.93 -4.40 4.00
N SER A 112 -7.99 -5.32 3.87
CA SER A 112 -6.71 -5.05 3.21
C SER A 112 -6.54 -5.90 1.95
N ILE A 113 -6.07 -5.29 0.87
CA ILE A 113 -5.70 -5.95 -0.37
C ILE A 113 -4.22 -5.70 -0.58
N ILE A 114 -3.45 -6.78 -0.70
CA ILE A 114 -2.03 -6.75 -1.02
C ILE A 114 -1.89 -7.49 -2.33
N TYR A 115 -1.23 -6.89 -3.31
CA TYR A 115 -0.93 -7.59 -4.56
C TYR A 115 0.55 -7.51 -4.91
N SER A 116 0.99 -8.52 -5.63
CA SER A 116 2.37 -8.78 -6.02
C SER A 116 2.37 -9.37 -7.43
N VAL A 117 3.38 -9.05 -8.22
CA VAL A 117 3.70 -9.77 -9.45
C VAL A 117 4.50 -11.00 -9.05
N VAL A 118 3.87 -12.18 -9.20
CA VAL A 118 4.39 -13.46 -8.67
C VAL A 118 5.63 -13.93 -9.44
N GLU A 119 5.74 -13.60 -10.73
CA GLU A 119 6.85 -14.03 -11.58
C GLU A 119 8.19 -13.42 -11.14
N ASP A 120 8.15 -12.25 -10.50
CA ASP A 120 9.32 -11.51 -10.05
C ASP A 120 9.63 -11.69 -8.56
N THR A 121 8.92 -12.59 -7.85
CA THR A 121 9.07 -12.76 -6.39
C THR A 121 9.45 -14.19 -6.02
N ASP A 122 10.34 -14.34 -5.03
CA ASP A 122 10.64 -15.66 -4.46
C ASP A 122 9.36 -16.34 -3.95
N LYS A 123 9.14 -17.57 -4.41
CA LYS A 123 7.97 -18.39 -4.05
C LYS A 123 7.89 -18.61 -2.54
N LYS A 124 9.03 -18.70 -1.86
CA LYS A 124 9.06 -18.85 -0.41
C LYS A 124 8.52 -17.59 0.28
N THR A 125 8.98 -16.42 -0.13
CA THR A 125 8.50 -15.13 0.40
C THR A 125 7.00 -14.94 0.19
N ILE A 126 6.47 -15.28 -0.99
CA ILE A 126 5.02 -15.26 -1.23
C ILE A 126 4.28 -16.25 -0.31
N SER A 127 4.82 -17.45 -0.13
CA SER A 127 4.23 -18.46 0.78
C SER A 127 4.17 -17.95 2.23
N GLU A 128 5.24 -17.37 2.74
CA GLU A 128 5.26 -16.81 4.10
C GLU A 128 4.26 -15.67 4.26
N ILE A 129 4.19 -14.74 3.30
CA ILE A 129 3.25 -13.62 3.35
C ILE A 129 1.80 -14.10 3.25
N SER A 130 1.54 -15.14 2.45
CA SER A 130 0.20 -15.71 2.29
C SER A 130 -0.40 -16.24 3.60
N GLN A 131 0.43 -16.65 4.57
CA GLN A 131 -0.01 -17.13 5.88
C GLN A 131 -0.63 -16.01 6.73
N PHE A 132 -0.35 -14.74 6.42
CA PHE A 132 -0.94 -13.60 7.12
C PHE A 132 -2.25 -13.12 6.50
N CYS A 133 -2.60 -13.65 5.32
CA CYS A 133 -3.79 -13.27 4.55
C CYS A 133 -4.94 -14.24 4.83
N ASP A 134 -6.16 -13.71 4.91
CA ASP A 134 -7.35 -14.55 5.09
C ASP A 134 -7.73 -15.29 3.80
N THR A 135 -7.34 -14.74 2.64
CA THR A 135 -7.57 -15.34 1.32
C THR A 135 -6.47 -14.92 0.35
N CYS A 136 -6.06 -15.85 -0.51
CA CYS A 136 -5.12 -15.58 -1.60
C CYS A 136 -5.77 -15.85 -2.95
N ILE A 137 -5.71 -14.87 -3.85
CA ILE A 137 -6.25 -14.97 -5.21
C ILE A 137 -5.09 -14.92 -6.18
N ARG A 138 -5.01 -15.91 -7.08
CA ARG A 138 -4.03 -15.93 -8.16
C ARG A 138 -4.75 -15.67 -9.48
N ILE A 139 -4.39 -14.56 -10.12
CA ILE A 139 -4.86 -14.23 -11.47
C ILE A 139 -3.90 -14.91 -12.45
N LYS A 140 -4.44 -15.71 -13.36
CA LYS A 140 -3.73 -16.24 -14.52
C LYS A 140 -4.25 -15.48 -15.73
N GLU A 141 -3.37 -15.15 -16.68
CA GLU A 141 -3.78 -14.76 -18.02
C GLU A 141 -4.55 -15.90 -18.73
#